data_AF-A0A0P7XBF6-F1
#
_entry.id   AF-A0A0P7XBF6-F1
#
_cell.length_a   1.000
_cell.length_b   1.000
_cell.length_c   1.000
_cell.angle_alpha   90.00
_cell.angle_beta   90.00
_cell.angle_gamma   90.00
#
_symmetry.space_group_name_H-M   'P 1'
#
loop_
_entity.id
_entity.type
_entity.pdbx_description
1 polymer ?
#
loop_
_entity_poly.entity_id
_entity_poly.type
_entity_poly.pdbx_seq_one_letter_code
_entity_poly.pdbx_strand_id
1 'polypeptide(L)'
;MYDLGLAAENCADVGATAGCHRCAEDSFLCAWSGTCLPRDKLCDGTTDCPDGLDELADKCNKTRPAPYVCPDSEFMCRSGQCIPHSWRCDHTKDCADGSDEEDC
;
A
#
# COMPACT_ATOMS: atom_id res chain seq x y z
N MET A 1 4.59 -38.72 19.57
CA MET A 1 5.47 -38.17 20.63
C MET A 1 6.79 -37.85 19.93
N TYR A 2 7.04 -36.70 19.32
CA TYR A 2 6.58 -35.30 19.52
C TYR A 2 6.80 -34.55 18.18
N ASP A 3 6.08 -33.45 18.04
CA ASP A 3 5.58 -32.80 16.83
C ASP A 3 6.50 -31.66 16.31
N LEU A 4 6.18 -31.17 15.10
CA LEU A 4 6.22 -29.77 14.62
C LEU A 4 7.05 -29.47 13.36
N GLY A 5 6.29 -29.18 12.30
CA GLY A 5 6.75 -28.73 10.99
C GLY A 5 7.18 -27.27 10.94
N LEU A 6 7.75 -26.94 9.79
CA LEU A 6 8.00 -25.58 9.31
C LEU A 6 7.96 -25.63 7.78
N ALA A 7 6.74 -25.72 7.24
CA ALA A 7 6.49 -25.17 5.92
C ALA A 7 6.17 -23.68 6.13
N ALA A 8 6.78 -22.82 5.32
CA ALA A 8 6.52 -21.39 5.31
C ALA A 8 5.05 -21.15 4.91
N GLU A 9 4.18 -20.95 5.89
CA GLU A 9 2.77 -20.65 5.68
C GLU A 9 2.57 -19.13 5.74
N ASN A 10 2.10 -18.56 4.63
CA ASN A 10 1.86 -17.13 4.46
C ASN A 10 0.90 -16.58 5.54
N CYS A 11 1.30 -15.50 6.24
CA CYS A 11 0.48 -14.73 7.22
C CYS A 11 -0.77 -14.04 6.62
N ALA A 12 -1.30 -14.51 5.49
CA ALA A 12 -2.51 -13.97 4.87
C ALA A 12 -3.80 -14.71 5.27
N ASP A 13 -3.73 -15.94 5.82
CA ASP A 13 -4.92 -16.81 5.92
C ASP A 13 -5.31 -17.29 7.32
N VAL A 14 -4.46 -17.16 8.35
CA VAL A 14 -4.80 -17.70 9.68
C VAL A 14 -4.78 -16.58 10.72
N GLY A 15 -5.99 -16.24 11.18
CA GLY A 15 -6.21 -15.29 12.26
C GLY A 15 -5.28 -15.55 13.44
N ALA A 16 -4.47 -14.54 13.75
CA ALA A 16 -3.80 -14.30 15.03
C ALA A 16 -3.53 -15.55 15.90
N THR A 17 -2.53 -16.36 15.54
CA THR A 17 -1.89 -17.26 16.51
C THR A 17 -0.41 -16.90 16.66
N ALA A 18 0.07 -17.06 17.90
CA ALA A 18 1.31 -16.48 18.43
C ALA A 18 2.54 -16.88 17.59
N GLY A 19 3.07 -15.93 16.83
CA GLY A 19 4.24 -16.12 15.97
C GLY A 19 4.34 -15.16 14.77
N CYS A 20 3.27 -14.46 14.40
CA CYS A 20 3.32 -13.48 13.32
C CYS A 20 3.84 -12.12 13.85
N HIS A 21 5.02 -11.72 13.40
CA HIS A 21 5.63 -10.43 13.71
C HIS A 21 4.84 -9.33 12.97
N ARG A 22 3.88 -8.71 13.66
CA ARG A 22 3.03 -7.66 13.07
C ARG A 22 3.75 -6.32 13.19
N CYS A 23 4.05 -5.72 12.04
CA CYS A 23 4.48 -4.33 11.96
C CYS A 23 3.26 -3.40 12.18
N ALA A 24 3.51 -2.14 12.55
CA ALA A 24 2.48 -1.11 12.68
C ALA A 24 1.70 -0.91 11.37
N GLU A 25 0.48 -0.34 11.42
CA GLU A 25 -0.43 -0.22 10.27
C GLU A 25 0.20 0.49 9.04
N ASP A 26 1.23 1.31 9.27
CA ASP A 26 2.00 2.08 8.30
C ASP A 26 3.37 1.44 7.95
N SER A 27 3.58 0.16 8.28
CA SER A 27 4.85 -0.54 8.07
C SER A 27 4.65 -1.96 7.53
N PHE A 28 5.62 -2.43 6.75
CA PHE A 28 5.62 -3.76 6.13
C PHE A 28 6.78 -4.59 6.68
N LEU A 29 6.58 -5.91 6.70
CA LEU A 29 7.57 -6.86 7.18
C LEU A 29 8.40 -7.38 6.00
N CYS A 30 9.73 -7.30 6.10
CA CYS A 30 10.62 -8.07 5.24
C CYS A 30 10.43 -9.57 5.55
N ALA A 31 9.95 -10.34 4.58
CA ALA A 31 9.41 -11.68 4.80
C ALA A 31 10.41 -12.70 5.38
N TRP A 32 11.72 -12.48 5.18
CA TRP A 32 12.77 -13.40 5.63
C TRP A 32 13.63 -12.85 6.75
N SER A 33 13.82 -11.54 6.83
CA SER A 33 14.61 -10.91 7.88
C SER A 33 13.81 -10.56 9.13
N GLY A 34 12.48 -10.49 9.01
CA GLY A 34 11.60 -10.10 10.12
C GLY A 34 11.72 -8.62 10.50
N THR A 35 12.41 -7.80 9.69
CA THR A 35 12.52 -6.36 9.91
C THR A 35 11.26 -5.65 9.45
N CYS A 36 10.72 -4.77 10.30
CA CYS A 36 9.64 -3.86 9.93
C CYS A 36 10.19 -2.57 9.33
N LEU A 37 9.75 -2.26 8.12
CA LEU A 37 10.10 -1.03 7.42
C LEU A 37 8.84 -0.18 7.23
N PRO A 38 8.92 1.15 7.32
CA PRO A 38 7.78 2.01 7.02
C PRO A 38 7.37 1.85 5.56
N ARG A 39 6.08 2.02 5.26
CA ARG A 39 5.54 1.92 3.88
C ARG A 39 6.20 2.90 2.91
N ASP A 40 6.78 3.98 3.40
CA ASP A 40 7.56 4.95 2.61
C ASP A 40 8.87 4.37 2.07
N LYS A 41 9.32 3.23 2.60
CA LYS A 41 10.47 2.45 2.10
C LYS A 41 10.08 1.33 1.15
N LEU A 42 8.79 1.16 0.85
CA LEU A 42 8.39 0.29 -0.26
C LEU A 42 8.59 1.05 -1.56
N CYS A 43 9.37 0.47 -2.46
CA CYS A 43 9.53 0.99 -3.83
C CYS A 43 10.08 2.41 -3.87
N ASP A 44 10.91 2.76 -2.89
CA ASP A 44 11.54 4.07 -2.77
C ASP A 44 12.84 4.17 -3.59
N GLY A 45 13.21 3.07 -4.24
CA GLY A 45 14.40 2.94 -5.06
C GLY A 45 15.65 2.59 -4.26
N THR A 46 15.51 2.26 -2.98
CA THR A 46 16.59 1.83 -2.11
C THR A 46 16.29 0.45 -1.53
N THR A 47 17.32 -0.39 -1.50
CA THR A 47 17.21 -1.72 -0.89
C THR A 47 17.41 -1.60 0.62
N ASP A 48 16.31 -1.36 1.33
CA ASP A 48 16.25 -1.33 2.79
C ASP A 48 16.03 -2.74 3.38
N CYS A 49 15.29 -3.62 2.68
CA CYS A 49 15.27 -5.03 3.05
C CYS A 49 16.58 -5.70 2.61
N PRO A 50 17.20 -6.56 3.44
CA PRO A 50 18.45 -7.24 3.08
C PRO A 50 18.31 -8.20 1.88
N ASP A 51 17.08 -8.61 1.58
CA ASP A 51 16.67 -9.44 0.45
C ASP A 51 16.09 -8.63 -0.72
N GLY A 52 16.01 -7.29 -0.62
CA GLY A 52 15.46 -6.41 -1.65
C GLY A 52 13.97 -6.58 -1.89
N LEU A 53 13.27 -7.22 -0.96
CA LEU A 53 11.85 -7.56 -1.07
C LEU A 53 10.95 -6.32 -1.13
N ASP A 54 11.41 -5.23 -0.53
CA ASP A 54 10.86 -3.88 -0.59
C ASP A 54 10.89 -3.24 -1.98
N GLU A 55 11.81 -3.67 -2.84
CA GLU A 55 12.01 -3.16 -4.21
C GLU A 55 11.60 -4.17 -5.31
N LEU A 56 11.12 -5.36 -4.93
CA LEU A 56 10.66 -6.36 -5.90
C LEU A 56 9.35 -5.95 -6.55
N ALA A 57 9.26 -6.11 -7.88
CA ALA A 57 8.06 -5.77 -8.66
C ALA A 57 6.75 -6.42 -8.14
N ASP A 58 6.83 -7.62 -7.56
CA ASP A 58 5.68 -8.33 -6.98
C ASP A 58 5.17 -7.70 -5.67
N LYS A 59 6.04 -6.99 -4.93
CA LYS A 59 5.67 -6.21 -3.74
C LYS A 59 5.42 -4.74 -4.06
N CYS A 60 6.17 -4.24 -5.04
CA CYS A 60 5.95 -2.99 -5.74
C CYS A 60 4.86 -3.07 -6.78
N ASN A 61 3.89 -3.97 -6.65
CA ASN A 61 2.80 -4.04 -7.60
C ASN A 61 1.94 -2.77 -7.43
N LYS A 62 2.32 -1.74 -8.20
CA LYS A 62 1.86 -0.34 -8.13
C LYS A 62 0.43 -0.19 -8.66
N THR A 63 -0.48 -1.12 -8.37
CA THR A 63 -1.91 -0.95 -8.71
C THR A 63 -2.62 -0.04 -7.71
N ARG A 64 -1.87 0.95 -7.18
CA ARG A 64 -2.08 1.79 -6.01
C ARG A 64 -1.97 1.09 -4.65
N PRO A 65 -1.31 1.72 -3.68
CA PRO A 65 -1.49 1.34 -2.28
C PRO A 65 -2.97 1.55 -1.94
N ALA A 66 -3.66 0.51 -1.48
CA ALA A 66 -5.02 0.64 -0.96
C ALA A 66 -4.99 1.12 0.50
N PRO A 67 -5.84 2.08 0.91
CA PRO A 67 -6.43 3.13 0.10
C PRO A 67 -5.53 4.37 0.18
N TYR A 68 -4.93 4.78 -0.92
CA TYR A 68 -4.51 6.17 -1.06
C TYR A 68 -5.80 7.00 -1.08
N VAL A 69 -6.29 7.36 0.11
CA VAL A 69 -7.33 8.34 0.32
C VAL A 69 -6.65 9.68 0.12
N CYS A 70 -7.15 10.49 -0.80
CA CYS A 70 -6.69 11.87 -0.91
C CYS A 70 -6.86 12.52 0.47
N PRO A 71 -5.96 13.43 0.89
CA PRO A 71 -6.19 14.27 2.06
C PRO A 71 -7.61 14.85 2.05
N ASP A 72 -8.23 15.13 3.20
CA ASP A 72 -9.59 15.69 3.27
C ASP A 72 -9.76 17.01 2.47
N SER A 73 -8.66 17.70 2.17
CA SER A 73 -8.61 18.90 1.33
C SER A 73 -8.66 18.63 -0.18
N GLU A 74 -8.63 17.37 -0.58
CA GLU A 74 -8.49 16.92 -1.97
C GLU A 74 -9.62 15.96 -2.37
N PHE A 75 -9.96 15.99 -3.65
CA PHE A 75 -10.96 15.16 -4.29
C PHE A 75 -10.34 13.95 -5.02
N MET A 76 -10.98 12.83 -4.70
CA MET A 76 -11.09 11.53 -5.38
C MET A 76 -11.36 11.41 -6.88
N CYS A 77 -10.44 11.70 -7.84
CA CYS A 77 -10.75 11.38 -9.24
C CYS A 77 -11.02 9.88 -9.42
N ARG A 78 -11.91 9.51 -10.35
CA ARG A 78 -12.22 8.10 -10.66
C ARG A 78 -11.03 7.37 -11.30
N SER A 79 -10.17 8.07 -12.05
CA SER A 79 -8.85 7.60 -12.48
C SER A 79 -7.88 7.35 -11.32
N GLY A 80 -8.25 7.81 -10.13
CA GLY A 80 -7.51 7.75 -8.89
C GLY A 80 -6.78 9.05 -8.54
N GLN A 81 -6.49 9.94 -9.50
CA GLN A 81 -5.76 11.17 -9.23
C GLN A 81 -6.39 11.97 -8.07
N CYS A 82 -5.58 12.60 -7.24
CA CYS A 82 -6.08 13.56 -6.25
C CYS A 82 -5.92 14.97 -6.81
N ILE A 83 -6.96 15.76 -6.68
CA ILE A 83 -6.98 17.18 -7.06
C ILE A 83 -7.48 18.00 -5.87
N PRO A 84 -7.20 19.30 -5.76
CA PRO A 84 -7.83 20.17 -4.77
C PRO A 84 -9.36 20.13 -4.84
N HIS A 85 -10.05 20.13 -3.70
CA HIS A 85 -11.51 20.16 -3.68
C HIS A 85 -12.10 21.43 -4.35
N SER A 86 -11.31 22.50 -4.48
CA SER A 86 -11.69 23.71 -5.22
C SER A 86 -11.80 23.52 -6.73
N TRP A 87 -11.24 22.44 -7.28
CA TRP A 87 -11.26 22.12 -8.71
C TRP A 87 -12.41 21.19 -9.08
N ARG A 88 -13.17 20.70 -8.09
CA ARG A 88 -14.39 19.96 -8.37
C ARG A 88 -15.48 20.95 -8.81
N CYS A 89 -16.06 20.75 -9.99
CA CYS A 89 -17.11 21.60 -10.56
C CYS A 89 -16.65 23.05 -10.84
N ASP A 90 -15.42 23.22 -11.32
CA ASP A 90 -14.86 24.54 -11.62
C ASP A 90 -14.94 24.92 -13.11
N HIS A 91 -15.54 24.06 -13.94
CA HIS A 91 -15.63 24.12 -15.41
C HIS A 91 -14.33 23.81 -16.15
N THR A 92 -13.34 23.25 -15.46
CA THR A 92 -12.07 22.79 -16.02
C THR A 92 -11.92 21.30 -15.79
N LYS A 93 -11.44 20.59 -16.81
CA LYS A 93 -11.11 19.17 -16.66
C LYS A 93 -9.72 19.02 -16.07
N ASP A 94 -9.67 18.80 -14.76
CA ASP A 94 -8.45 18.56 -13.99
C ASP A 94 -8.21 17.06 -13.74
N CYS A 95 -9.26 16.23 -13.61
CA CYS A 95 -9.08 14.79 -13.62
C CYS A 95 -8.72 14.27 -15.03
N ALA A 96 -7.82 13.28 -15.10
CA ALA A 96 -7.47 12.63 -16.37
C ALA A 96 -8.69 12.05 -17.11
N ASP A 97 -9.63 11.49 -16.35
CA ASP A 97 -10.90 10.99 -16.85
C ASP A 97 -12.00 12.07 -16.92
N GLY A 98 -11.86 13.18 -16.19
CA GLY A 98 -12.82 14.28 -16.14
C GLY A 98 -13.95 14.09 -15.12
N SER A 99 -13.79 13.16 -14.19
CA SER A 99 -14.78 12.88 -13.13
C SER A 99 -15.00 14.02 -12.14
N ASP A 100 -14.09 15.00 -12.09
CA ASP A 100 -14.23 16.24 -11.34
C ASP A 100 -15.34 17.15 -11.86
N GLU A 101 -15.66 17.04 -13.16
CA GLU A 101 -16.70 17.82 -13.83
C GLU A 101 -17.96 16.98 -14.12
N GLU A 102 -18.04 15.76 -13.58
CA GLU A 102 -19.24 14.92 -13.65
C GLU A 102 -20.13 15.12 -12.41
N ASP A 103 -21.45 15.25 -12.62
CA ASP A 103 -22.47 15.36 -11.56
C ASP A 103 -22.29 16.59 -10.62
N CYS A 104 -22.14 17.74 -11.29
CA CYS A 104 -22.37 19.08 -10.77
C CYS A 104 -23.80 19.53 -11.16
#